data_AF-A0A0S8CE33-F1
#
_entry.id   AF-A0A0S8CE33-F1
#
_cell.length_a   1.000
_cell.length_b   1.000
_cell.length_c   1.000
_cell.angle_alpha   90.00
_cell.angle_beta   90.00
_cell.angle_gamma   90.00
#
_symmetry.space_group_name_H-M   'P 1'
#
loop_
_entity.id
_entity.type
_entity.pdbx_description
1 polymer ?
#
loop_
_entity_poly.entity_id
_entity_poly.type
_entity_poly.pdbx_seq_one_letter_code
_entity_poly.pdbx_strand_id
1 'polypeptide(L)'
;MPLAARIFAVVDVYDAITSDRPYRRARPHEYALEEIKRNTGTQLDPKVVEAFLKAEERGLIRNAGVPVSEQPLPQPLAHAFPSAM
;
A
#
# COMPACT_ATOMS: atom_id res chain seq x y z
N MET A 1 -8.25 -5.06 -19.21
CA MET A 1 -7.68 -5.61 -17.96
C MET A 1 -8.78 -6.26 -17.12
N PRO A 2 -8.51 -7.38 -16.43
CA PRO A 2 -9.47 -8.00 -15.51
C PRO A 2 -9.90 -7.02 -14.40
N LEU A 3 -11.13 -7.16 -13.88
CA LEU A 3 -11.62 -6.31 -12.79
C LEU A 3 -10.72 -6.38 -11.55
N ALA A 4 -10.33 -7.58 -11.15
CA ALA A 4 -9.45 -7.79 -9.99
C ALA A 4 -8.12 -7.05 -10.12
N ALA A 5 -7.50 -7.05 -11.31
CA ALA A 5 -6.24 -6.34 -11.55
C ALA A 5 -6.38 -4.82 -11.40
N ARG A 6 -7.51 -4.26 -11.86
CA ARG A 6 -7.80 -2.82 -11.71
C ARG A 6 -8.02 -2.42 -10.26
N ILE A 7 -8.70 -3.26 -9.49
CA ILE A 7 -8.87 -3.08 -8.04
C ILE A 7 -7.50 -3.13 -7.36
N PHE A 8 -6.69 -4.14 -7.67
CA PHE A 8 -5.37 -4.31 -7.09
C PHE A 8 -4.45 -3.12 -7.38
N ALA A 9 -4.52 -2.53 -8.58
CA ALA A 9 -3.72 -1.34 -8.92
C ALA A 9 -4.00 -0.15 -7.98
N VAL A 10 -5.27 0.12 -7.64
CA VAL A 10 -5.62 1.20 -6.70
C VAL A 10 -5.12 0.88 -5.29
N VAL A 11 -5.26 -0.37 -4.86
CA VAL A 11 -4.79 -0.84 -3.55
C VAL A 11 -3.27 -0.75 -3.44
N ASP A 12 -2.53 -1.15 -4.48
CA ASP A 12 -1.07 -1.09 -4.52
C ASP A 12 -0.55 0.34 -4.40
N VAL A 13 -1.16 1.30 -5.10
CA VAL A 13 -0.82 2.73 -4.96
C VAL A 13 -1.09 3.22 -3.55
N TYR A 14 -2.26 2.88 -2.99
CA TYR A 14 -2.63 3.29 -1.63
C TYR A 14 -1.67 2.72 -0.58
N ASP A 15 -1.41 1.41 -0.62
CA ASP A 15 -0.51 0.71 0.30
C ASP A 15 0.92 1.22 0.15
N ALA A 16 1.40 1.39 -1.08
CA ALA A 16 2.73 1.95 -1.30
C ALA A 16 2.90 3.25 -0.53
N ILE A 17 1.95 4.18 -0.64
CA ILE A 17 2.01 5.50 -0.01
C ILE A 17 1.88 5.43 1.51
N THR A 18 0.95 4.61 2.02
CA THR A 18 0.56 4.60 3.44
C THR A 18 1.33 3.61 4.31
N SER A 19 2.15 2.75 3.71
CA SER A 19 2.99 1.79 4.42
C SER A 19 4.44 2.26 4.52
N ASP A 20 5.05 2.01 5.69
CA ASP A 20 6.48 2.25 5.90
C ASP A 20 7.31 1.28 5.05
N ARG A 21 8.39 1.80 4.48
CA ARG A 21 9.38 1.01 3.73
C ARG A 21 10.77 1.29 4.30
N PRO A 22 11.75 0.38 4.14
CA PRO A 22 13.08 0.50 4.76
C PRO A 22 13.79 1.85 4.55
N TYR A 23 13.44 2.58 3.49
CA TYR A 23 14.03 3.88 3.12
C TYR A 23 13.02 5.02 3.03
N ARG A 24 11.76 4.80 3.40
CA ARG A 24 10.70 5.82 3.26
C ARG A 24 9.61 5.61 4.31
N ARG A 25 9.34 6.66 5.10
CA ARG A 25 8.18 6.66 5.99
C ARG A 25 6.87 6.75 5.21
N ALA A 26 5.84 6.12 5.77
CA ALA A 26 4.47 6.25 5.32
C ALA A 26 4.07 7.73 5.22
N ARG A 27 3.30 8.07 4.18
CA ARG A 27 2.67 9.38 4.03
C ARG A 27 1.24 9.35 4.57
N PRO A 28 0.69 10.52 4.94
CA PRO A 28 -0.67 10.61 5.47
C PRO A 28 -1.72 10.05 4.50
N HIS A 29 -2.82 9.58 5.07
CA HIS A 29 -3.97 9.09 4.32
C HIS A 29 -4.47 10.08 3.26
N GLU A 30 -4.61 11.35 3.64
CA GLU A 30 -5.05 12.42 2.74
C GLU A 30 -4.14 12.54 1.50
N TYR A 31 -2.83 12.40 1.70
CA TYR A 31 -1.86 12.41 0.60
C TYR A 31 -2.09 11.26 -0.38
N ALA A 32 -2.41 10.06 0.13
CA ALA A 32 -2.74 8.91 -0.71
C ALA A 32 -4.03 9.13 -1.50
N LEU A 33 -5.06 9.73 -0.89
CA LEU A 33 -6.32 10.04 -1.58
C LEU A 33 -6.11 11.03 -2.72
N GLU A 34 -5.31 12.07 -2.51
CA GLU A 34 -5.00 13.01 -3.58
C GLU A 34 -4.22 12.34 -4.72
N GLU A 35 -3.24 11.49 -4.40
CA GLU A 35 -2.45 10.80 -5.42
C GLU A 35 -3.29 9.85 -6.27
N ILE A 36 -4.23 9.14 -5.64
CA ILE A 36 -5.19 8.29 -6.35
C ILE A 36 -6.09 9.13 -7.27
N LYS A 37 -6.59 10.27 -6.79
CA LYS A 37 -7.40 11.21 -7.61
C LYS A 37 -6.59 11.74 -8.79
N ARG A 38 -5.33 12.11 -8.59
CA ARG A 38 -4.42 12.61 -9.66
C ARG A 38 -4.19 11.59 -10.76
N ASN A 39 -4.08 10.30 -10.41
CA ASN A 39 -3.80 9.22 -11.36
C ASN A 39 -5.06 8.56 -11.95
N THR A 40 -6.24 9.12 -11.69
CA THR A 40 -7.52 8.61 -12.19
C THR A 40 -7.67 8.85 -13.69
N GLY A 41 -8.06 7.81 -14.43
CA GLY A 41 -8.26 7.87 -15.88
C GLY A 41 -6.98 7.77 -16.71
N THR A 42 -5.81 7.77 -16.06
CA THR A 42 -4.51 7.53 -16.70
C THR A 42 -3.98 6.15 -16.31
N GLN A 43 -3.53 5.99 -15.07
CA GLN A 43 -2.98 4.73 -14.53
C GLN A 43 -4.02 3.92 -13.77
N LEU A 44 -5.04 4.60 -13.21
CA LEU A 44 -6.09 3.99 -12.41
C LEU A 44 -7.43 4.04 -13.12
N ASP A 45 -8.21 2.97 -13.02
CA ASP A 45 -9.54 2.91 -13.61
C ASP A 45 -10.51 3.83 -12.85
N PRO A 46 -11.19 4.78 -13.53
CA PRO A 46 -12.08 5.73 -12.88
C PRO A 46 -13.19 5.10 -12.05
N LYS A 47 -13.76 3.96 -12.48
CA LYS A 47 -14.86 3.30 -11.74
C LYS A 47 -14.36 2.69 -10.45
N VAL A 48 -13.14 2.17 -10.45
CA VAL A 48 -12.52 1.60 -9.24
C VAL A 48 -12.15 2.72 -8.28
N VAL A 49 -11.59 3.82 -8.76
CA VAL A 49 -11.29 4.99 -7.91
C VAL A 49 -12.56 5.55 -7.29
N GLU A 50 -13.63 5.71 -8.05
CA GLU A 50 -14.92 6.15 -7.52
C GLU A 50 -15.44 5.22 -6.42
N ALA A 51 -15.38 3.91 -6.63
CA ALA A 51 -15.78 2.93 -5.63
C ALA A 51 -14.90 2.98 -4.37
N PHE A 52 -13.59 3.17 -4.54
CA PHE A 52 -12.63 3.32 -3.44
C PHE A 52 -12.92 4.57 -2.60
N LEU A 53 -13.15 5.72 -3.23
CA LEU A 53 -13.50 6.97 -2.54
C LEU A 53 -14.83 6.85 -1.81
N LYS A 54 -15.86 6.23 -2.41
CA LYS A 54 -17.13 5.94 -1.71
C LYS A 54 -16.95 5.01 -0.52
N ALA A 55 -16.02 4.06 -0.58
CA ALA A 55 -15.71 3.20 0.55
C ALA A 55 -14.97 3.97 1.66
N GLU A 56 -14.10 4.92 1.30
CA GLU A 56 -13.41 5.80 2.23
C GLU A 56 -14.36 6.76 2.93
N GLU A 57 -15.29 7.40 2.21
CA GLU A 57 -16.35 8.25 2.78
C GLU A 57 -17.21 7.48 3.80
N ARG A 58 -17.33 6.15 3.63
CA ARG A 58 -18.04 5.26 4.56
C ARG A 58 -17.16 4.77 5.72
N GLY A 59 -15.91 5.20 5.81
CA GLY A 59 -14.94 4.80 6.83
C GLY A 59 -14.41 3.38 6.67
N LEU A 60 -14.57 2.74 5.51
CA LEU A 60 -14.20 1.33 5.30
C LEU A 60 -12.72 1.12 4.95
N ILE A 61 -12.01 2.18 4.55
CA ILE A 61 -10.62 2.10 4.08
C ILE A 61 -9.62 2.29 5.20
N ARG A 62 -9.79 3.35 6.02
CA ARG A 62 -8.90 3.61 7.15
C ARG A 62 -9.64 3.31 8.45
N ASN A 63 -9.38 2.12 9.01
CA ASN A 63 -9.69 1.86 10.41
C ASN A 63 -8.78 2.77 11.26
N ALA A 64 -9.39 3.69 12.01
CA ALA A 64 -8.66 4.54 12.92
C ALA A 64 -7.84 3.68 13.92
N GLY A 65 -6.52 3.60 13.75
CA GLY A 65 -5.62 3.31 14.87
C GLY A 65 -4.81 2.01 14.90
N VAL A 66 -4.56 1.30 13.80
CA VAL A 66 -3.50 0.26 13.81
C VAL A 66 -2.26 0.77 13.07
N PRO A 67 -1.25 1.32 13.78
CA PRO A 67 0.09 1.36 13.22
C PRO A 67 0.51 -0.09 12.97
N VAL A 68 0.76 -0.44 11.71
CA VAL A 68 1.42 -1.70 11.37
C VAL A 68 2.85 -1.57 11.88
N SER A 69 3.04 -1.91 13.15
CA SER A 69 4.32 -1.86 13.84
C SER A 69 5.36 -2.65 13.04
N GLU A 70 6.46 -1.98 12.73
CA GLU A 70 7.70 -2.47 12.16
C GLU A 70 7.87 -4.00 12.33
N GLN A 71 7.65 -4.76 11.27
CA GLN A 71 8.28 -6.07 11.19
C GLN A 71 9.79 -5.81 11.08
N PRO A 72 10.61 -6.20 12.07
CA PRO A 72 12.04 -6.12 11.90
C PRO A 72 12.40 -6.96 10.67
N LEU A 73 13.31 -6.44 9.84
CA LEU A 73 13.89 -7.20 8.73
C LEU A 73 14.22 -8.60 9.25
N PRO A 74 13.85 -9.69 8.54
CA PRO A 74 14.34 -11.00 8.91
C PRO A 74 15.86 -10.88 9.02
N GLN A 75 16.40 -11.14 10.21
CA GLN A 75 17.84 -11.12 10.40
C GLN A 75 18.43 -12.06 9.34
N PRO A 76 19.49 -11.64 8.61
CA PRO A 76 20.15 -12.56 7.71
C PRO A 76 20.44 -13.84 8.49
N LEU A 77 20.04 -14.99 7.96
CA LEU A 77 20.23 -16.28 8.60
C LEU A 77 21.73 -16.47 8.89
N ALA A 78 22.16 -16.11 10.10
CA ALA A 78 23.47 -16.39 10.63
C ALA A 78 23.53 -17.86 11.06
N HIS A 79 23.16 -18.76 10.13
CA HIS A 79 23.32 -20.19 10.28
C HIS A 79 24.23 -20.68 9.16
N ALA A 80 25.51 -20.77 9.53
CA ALA A 80 26.43 -21.83 9.17
C ALA A 80 26.57 -22.15 7.67
N PHE A 81 27.50 -21.47 7.01
CA PHE A 81 28.38 -22.21 6.12
C PHE A 81 29.43 -22.91 6.99
N PRO A 82 29.44 -24.25 7.10
CA PRO A 82 30.57 -24.92 7.71
C PRO A 82 31.79 -24.67 6.82
N SER A 83 32.87 -24.17 7.41
CA SER A 83 34.18 -24.12 6.74
C SER A 83 34.52 -25.52 6.24
N ALA A 84 34.49 -25.69 4.92
CA ALA A 84 35.07 -26.85 4.28
C ALA A 84 36.58 -26.61 4.13
N MET A 85 37.34 -27.50 4.78
CA MET A 85 38.73 -27.93 4.58
C MET A 85 39.81 -26.89 4.23
#